data_AF-A0A1U9NI11-F1
#
_entry.id   AF-A0A1U9NI11-F1
#
_cell.length_a   1.000
_cell.length_b   1.000
_cell.length_c   1.000
_cell.angle_alpha   90.00
_cell.angle_beta   90.00
_cell.angle_gamma   90.00
#
_symmetry.space_group_name_H-M   'P 1'
#
loop_
_entity.id
_entity.type
_entity.pdbx_description
1 polymer ?
#
loop_
_entity_poly.entity_id
_entity_poly.type
_entity_poly.pdbx_seq_one_letter_code
_entity_poly.pdbx_strand_id
1 'polypeptide(L)'
;MEKRSGIKTYDVSVSDLIDADLLQVRQKLYFRYAPRGMERKTYKAIVLEDGSITTLGQNFSSLSYAAIACIQDAGSERTTTNGWDAWKTKDGCSMAQVREEYLRVKEQQAEEER
;
A
#
# COMPACT_ATOMS: atom_id res chain seq x y z
N MET A 1 9.74 -19.35 -20.68
CA MET A 1 9.64 -19.21 -19.20
C MET A 1 8.16 -19.10 -18.87
N GLU A 2 7.53 -20.22 -18.51
CA GLU A 2 6.14 -20.24 -18.04
C GLU A 2 6.07 -19.64 -16.63
N LYS A 3 5.53 -18.44 -16.48
CA LYS A 3 5.01 -18.00 -15.18
C LYS A 3 3.62 -18.58 -15.05
N ARG A 4 3.51 -19.73 -14.37
CA ARG A 4 2.22 -20.28 -13.95
C ARG A 4 1.51 -19.21 -13.13
N SER A 5 0.43 -18.66 -13.68
CA SER A 5 -0.49 -17.72 -13.04
C SER A 5 -1.24 -18.41 -11.91
N GLY A 6 -0.52 -18.69 -10.82
CA GLY A 6 -1.08 -18.93 -9.52
C GLY A 6 -0.68 -17.74 -8.66
N ILE A 7 -1.29 -16.57 -8.91
CA ILE A 7 -1.15 -15.42 -8.02
C ILE A 7 -1.80 -15.86 -6.70
N LYS A 8 -1.00 -16.44 -5.82
CA LYS A 8 -1.41 -16.62 -4.43
C LYS A 8 -1.65 -15.22 -3.92
N THR A 9 -2.83 -15.00 -3.36
CA THR A 9 -3.32 -13.73 -2.81
C THR A 9 -2.25 -12.96 -2.04
N TYR A 10 -1.28 -13.64 -1.42
CA TYR A 10 -0.19 -13.14 -0.59
C TYR A 10 0.95 -12.39 -1.28
N ASP A 11 1.13 -12.47 -2.61
CA ASP A 11 2.31 -11.90 -3.30
C ASP A 11 2.05 -10.59 -4.06
N VAL A 12 0.87 -9.96 -3.89
CA VAL A 12 0.57 -8.69 -4.57
C VAL A 12 1.48 -7.61 -4.01
N SER A 13 2.36 -7.08 -4.87
CA SER A 13 3.26 -5.98 -4.54
C SER A 13 2.68 -4.64 -5.01
N VAL A 14 3.21 -3.53 -4.50
CA VAL A 14 2.79 -2.20 -4.97
C VAL A 14 3.09 -2.05 -6.47
N SER A 15 4.18 -2.65 -6.94
CA SER A 15 4.57 -2.67 -8.35
C SER A 15 3.52 -3.35 -9.24
N ASP A 16 2.87 -4.43 -8.78
CA ASP A 16 1.75 -5.06 -9.51
C ASP A 16 0.57 -4.10 -9.66
N LEU A 17 0.25 -3.31 -8.63
CA LEU A 17 -0.82 -2.33 -8.69
C LEU A 17 -0.49 -1.19 -9.65
N ILE A 18 0.80 -0.84 -9.78
CA ILE A 18 1.28 0.15 -10.74
C ILE A 18 1.16 -0.39 -12.16
N ASP A 19 1.60 -1.62 -12.40
CA ASP A 19 1.51 -2.29 -13.70
C ASP A 19 0.05 -2.45 -14.16
N ALA A 20 -0.87 -2.65 -13.21
CA ALA A 20 -2.30 -2.74 -13.45
C ALA A 20 -3.02 -1.39 -13.66
N ASP A 21 -2.30 -0.26 -13.65
CA ASP A 21 -2.85 1.11 -13.69
C ASP A 21 -3.81 1.45 -12.52
N LEU A 22 -3.88 0.60 -11.49
CA LEU A 22 -4.67 0.84 -10.28
C LEU A 22 -4.00 1.87 -9.36
N LEU A 23 -2.69 2.06 -9.52
CA LEU A 23 -1.91 3.01 -8.77
C LEU A 23 -0.91 3.73 -9.67
N GLN A 24 -0.79 5.04 -9.52
CA GLN A 24 0.15 5.81 -10.34
C GLN A 24 1.51 5.96 -9.64
N VAL A 25 2.58 5.96 -10.45
CA VAL A 25 3.91 6.35 -9.99
C VAL A 25 3.87 7.80 -9.51
N ARG A 26 4.53 8.08 -8.38
CA ARG A 26 4.50 9.36 -7.66
C ARG A 26 3.13 9.73 -7.07
N GLN A 27 2.19 8.78 -7.01
CA GLN A 27 0.92 8.97 -6.33
C GLN A 27 1.13 9.22 -4.84
N LYS A 28 0.36 10.19 -4.33
CA LYS A 28 0.37 10.54 -2.90
C LYS A 28 -0.58 9.63 -2.15
N LEU A 29 -0.04 8.96 -1.13
CA LEU A 29 -0.80 8.24 -0.13
C LEU A 29 -0.87 9.06 1.16
N TYR A 30 -1.95 8.85 1.90
CA TYR A 30 -2.23 9.53 3.14
C TYR A 30 -2.41 8.50 4.24
N PHE A 31 -1.67 8.67 5.32
CA PHE A 31 -1.82 7.88 6.53
C PHE A 31 -2.26 8.79 7.66
N ARG A 32 -3.44 8.52 8.23
CA ARG A 32 -3.96 9.29 9.36
C ARG A 32 -3.91 8.43 10.60
N TYR A 33 -3.15 8.87 11.60
CA TYR A 33 -2.97 8.13 12.84
C TYR A 33 -3.03 9.05 14.05
N ALA A 34 -3.69 8.56 15.10
CA ALA A 34 -3.71 9.18 16.42
C ALA A 34 -3.50 8.11 17.48
N PRO A 35 -2.43 8.20 18.28
CA PRO A 35 -2.36 7.44 19.52
C PRO A 35 -3.42 7.92 20.52
N ARG A 36 -3.75 7.07 21.51
CA ARG A 36 -4.78 7.36 22.51
C ARG A 36 -4.44 8.66 23.25
N GLY A 37 -5.32 9.66 23.13
CA GLY A 37 -5.18 10.95 23.82
C GLY A 37 -4.36 12.00 23.08
N MET A 38 -3.90 11.75 21.85
CA MET A 38 -3.11 12.69 21.05
C MET A 38 -3.86 13.16 19.81
N GLU A 39 -3.42 14.28 19.22
CA GLU A 39 -4.00 14.82 18.00
C GLU A 39 -3.76 13.91 16.79
N ARG A 40 -4.73 13.88 15.87
CA ARG A 40 -4.61 13.14 14.61
C ARG A 40 -3.55 13.77 13.71
N LYS A 41 -2.41 13.10 13.57
CA LYS A 41 -1.40 13.45 12.58
C LYS A 41 -1.75 12.85 11.23
N THR A 42 -1.56 13.63 10.18
CA THR A 42 -1.71 13.18 8.79
C THR A 42 -0.34 13.15 8.13
N TYR A 43 0.09 11.95 7.77
CA TYR A 43 1.33 11.68 7.06
C TYR A 43 1.06 11.54 5.57
N LYS A 44 2.03 11.98 4.77
CA LYS A 44 2.00 11.90 3.31
C LYS A 44 3.13 10.98 2.86
N ALA A 45 2.78 10.00 2.06
CA ALA A 45 3.71 9.13 1.37
C ALA A 45 3.63 9.33 -0.13
N ILE A 46 4.71 9.01 -0.84
CA ILE A 46 4.80 9.03 -2.30
C ILE A 46 5.18 7.63 -2.73
N VAL A 47 4.43 7.05 -3.66
CA VAL A 47 4.80 5.77 -4.26
C VAL A 47 5.82 5.99 -5.38
N LEU A 48 6.89 5.20 -5.38
CA LEU A 48 7.94 5.22 -6.38
C LEU A 48 7.68 4.16 -7.46
N GLU A 49 8.39 4.30 -8.58
CA GLU A 49 8.26 3.41 -9.74
C GLU A 49 8.62 1.96 -9.41
N ASP A 50 9.59 1.74 -8.52
CA ASP A 50 9.98 0.38 -8.12
C ASP A 50 8.96 -0.28 -7.17
N GLY A 51 7.95 0.46 -6.71
CA GLY A 51 7.00 0.03 -5.68
C GLY A 51 7.40 0.40 -4.25
N SER A 52 8.56 1.03 -4.06
CA SER A 52 8.95 1.62 -2.77
C SER A 52 8.06 2.83 -2.42
N ILE A 53 8.01 3.16 -1.13
CA ILE A 53 7.23 4.27 -0.59
C ILE A 53 8.16 5.25 0.12
N THR A 54 8.09 6.52 -0.29
CA THR A 54 8.79 7.61 0.39
C THR A 54 7.86 8.30 1.38
N THR A 55 8.21 8.31 2.67
CA THR A 55 7.49 9.07 3.71
C THR A 55 8.48 9.64 4.71
N LEU A 56 8.16 10.77 5.35
CA LEU A 56 9.05 11.43 6.32
C LEU A 56 10.48 11.72 5.79
N GLY A 57 10.65 11.83 4.46
CA GLY A 57 11.97 11.99 3.84
C GLY A 57 12.82 10.71 3.78
N GLN A 58 12.24 9.55 4.12
CA GLN A 58 12.88 8.24 4.03
C GLN A 58 12.18 7.37 3.00
N ASN A 59 12.94 6.51 2.32
CA ASN A 59 12.42 5.50 1.41
C ASN A 59 12.28 4.16 2.10
N PHE A 60 11.15 3.51 1.91
CA PHE A 60 10.83 2.21 2.46
C PHE A 60 10.41 1.26 1.35
N SER A 61 10.97 0.06 1.32
CA SER A 61 10.61 -0.98 0.36
C SER A 61 9.26 -1.66 0.66
N SER A 62 8.58 -1.29 1.75
CA SER A 62 7.31 -1.91 2.13
C SER A 62 6.38 -0.94 2.86
N LEU A 63 5.08 -1.06 2.58
CA LEU A 63 4.00 -0.26 3.20
C LEU A 63 4.00 -0.35 4.73
N SER A 64 4.27 -1.53 5.28
CA SER A 64 4.29 -1.77 6.73
C SER A 64 5.40 -0.98 7.42
N TYR A 65 6.63 -1.02 6.89
CA TYR A 65 7.75 -0.25 7.44
C TYR A 65 7.50 1.25 7.36
N ALA A 66 7.01 1.74 6.22
CA ALA A 66 6.64 3.14 6.06
C ALA A 66 5.59 3.58 7.09
N ALA A 67 4.57 2.74 7.33
CA ALA A 67 3.51 3.05 8.30
C ALA A 67 4.02 2.99 9.74
N ILE A 68 4.89 2.03 10.08
CA ILE A 68 5.52 1.94 11.40
C ILE A 68 6.33 3.21 11.69
N ALA A 69 7.14 3.68 10.74
CA ALA A 69 7.91 4.92 10.90
C ALA A 69 7.00 6.13 11.23
N CYS A 70 5.84 6.23 10.56
CA CYS A 70 4.86 7.26 10.85
C CYS A 70 4.19 7.10 12.23
N ILE A 71 3.91 5.88 12.65
CA ILE A 71 3.32 5.57 13.96
C ILE A 71 4.31 5.92 15.09
N GLN A 72 5.60 5.62 14.89
CA GLN A 72 6.67 5.96 15.83
C GLN A 72 6.90 7.46 15.91
N ASP A 73 6.87 8.18 14.78
CA ASP A 73 6.89 9.66 14.77
C ASP A 73 5.69 10.29 15.50
N ALA A 74 4.54 9.60 15.48
CA ALA A 74 3.37 10.01 16.25
C ALA A 74 3.51 9.77 17.75
N GLY A 75 4.59 9.12 18.22
CA GLY A 75 4.85 8.85 19.64
C GLY A 75 4.29 7.52 20.13
N SER A 76 4.00 6.56 19.25
CA SER A 76 3.60 5.21 19.65
C SER A 76 4.76 4.23 19.57
N GLU A 77 4.84 3.32 20.55
CA GLU A 77 5.86 2.25 20.59
C GLU A 77 5.51 1.01 19.74
N ARG A 78 4.53 1.12 18.82
CA ARG A 78 4.13 -0.01 17.99
C ARG A 78 5.19 -0.33 16.95
N THR A 79 5.54 -1.60 16.86
CA THR A 79 6.49 -2.15 15.88
C THR A 79 5.80 -2.95 14.78
N THR A 80 4.48 -3.12 14.85
CA THR A 80 3.69 -3.86 13.88
C THR A 80 2.46 -3.04 13.47
N THR A 81 2.16 -3.09 12.18
CA THR A 81 0.96 -2.48 11.62
C THR A 81 0.59 -3.18 10.32
N ASN A 82 -0.68 -3.13 9.94
CA ASN A 82 -1.10 -3.56 8.62
C ASN A 82 -0.85 -2.42 7.62
N GLY A 83 0.29 -2.48 6.92
CA GLY A 83 0.66 -1.46 5.93
C GLY A 83 -0.41 -1.24 4.86
N TRP A 84 -1.12 -2.29 4.43
CA TRP A 84 -2.12 -2.19 3.38
C TRP A 84 -3.38 -1.41 3.81
N ASP A 85 -3.80 -1.55 5.06
CA ASP A 85 -4.97 -0.82 5.56
C ASP A 85 -4.62 0.58 6.06
N ALA A 86 -3.37 0.76 6.50
CA ALA A 86 -2.84 2.03 6.95
C ALA A 86 -2.95 3.11 5.86
N TRP A 87 -2.38 2.84 4.68
CA TRP A 87 -2.28 3.84 3.62
C TRP A 87 -3.58 3.99 2.84
N LYS A 88 -3.99 5.24 2.62
CA LYS A 88 -5.16 5.60 1.82
C LYS A 88 -4.78 6.47 0.64
N THR A 89 -5.44 6.29 -0.50
CA THR A 89 -5.31 7.18 -1.66
C THR A 89 -6.01 8.51 -1.41
N LYS A 90 -5.82 9.47 -2.32
CA LYS A 90 -6.57 10.75 -2.30
C LYS A 90 -8.09 10.53 -2.34
N ASP A 91 -8.53 9.44 -2.97
CA ASP A 91 -9.92 9.03 -3.14
C ASP A 91 -10.51 8.40 -1.87
N GLY A 92 -9.68 8.17 -0.84
CA GLY A 92 -10.09 7.61 0.45
C GLY A 92 -10.08 6.09 0.51
N CYS A 93 -9.74 5.41 -0.59
CA CYS A 93 -9.59 3.96 -0.66
C CYS A 93 -8.30 3.52 0.04
N SER A 94 -8.34 2.45 0.83
CA SER A 94 -7.12 1.85 1.40
C SER A 94 -6.37 1.02 0.38
N MET A 95 -5.05 0.87 0.53
CA MET A 95 -4.26 0.00 -0.35
C MET A 95 -4.76 -1.45 -0.31
N ALA A 96 -5.34 -1.89 0.81
CA ALA A 96 -6.04 -3.18 0.92
C ALA A 96 -7.21 -3.29 -0.05
N GLN A 97 -8.04 -2.24 -0.19
CA GLN A 97 -9.13 -2.23 -1.17
C GLN A 97 -8.62 -2.24 -2.61
N VAL A 98 -7.55 -1.48 -2.90
CA VAL A 98 -6.94 -1.47 -4.24
C VAL A 98 -6.38 -2.85 -4.61
N ARG A 99 -5.78 -3.55 -3.65
CA ARG A 99 -5.32 -4.93 -3.82
C ARG A 99 -6.46 -5.92 -4.04
N GLU A 100 -7.57 -5.76 -3.31
CA GLU A 100 -8.75 -6.61 -3.51
C GLU A 100 -9.32 -6.44 -4.92
N GLU A 101 -9.38 -5.19 -5.40
CA GLU A 101 -9.80 -4.90 -6.77
C GLU A 101 -8.86 -5.52 -7.80
N TYR A 102 -7.53 -5.42 -7.60
CA TYR A 102 -6.55 -6.07 -8.46
C TYR A 102 -6.78 -7.58 -8.57
N LEU A 103 -7.03 -8.25 -7.44
CA LEU A 103 -7.27 -9.68 -7.40
C LEU A 103 -8.55 -10.06 -8.16
N ARG A 104 -9.62 -9.25 -8.03
CA ARG A 104 -10.86 -9.45 -8.79
C ARG A 104 -10.66 -9.31 -10.28
N VAL A 105 -9.94 -8.27 -10.72
CA VAL A 105 -9.61 -8.07 -12.15
C VAL A 105 -8.80 -9.23 -12.68
N LYS A 106 -7.79 -9.71 -11.92
CA LYS A 106 -6.98 -10.88 -12.31
C LYS A 106 -7.77 -12.18 -12.37
N GLU A 107 -8.70 -12.38 -11.44
CA GLU A 107 -9.57 -13.57 -11.43
C GLU A 107 -10.50 -13.57 -12.65
N GLN A 108 -11.10 -12.43 -13.00
CA GLN A 108 -11.94 -12.27 -14.20
C GLN A 108 -11.15 -12.53 -15.49
N GLN A 109 -9.96 -11.93 -15.62
CA GLN A 109 -9.10 -12.16 -16.78
C GLN A 109 -8.71 -13.64 -16.94
N ALA A 110 -8.43 -14.33 -15.84
CA ALA A 110 -8.09 -15.75 -15.86
C ALA A 110 -9.27 -16.67 -16.23
N GLU A 111 -10.50 -16.24 -15.97
CA GLU A 111 -11.71 -16.96 -16.37
C GLU A 111 -12.08 -16.73 -17.84
N GLU A 112 -11.85 -15.52 -18.37
CA GLU A 112 -12.07 -15.20 -19.80
C GLU A 112 -11.05 -15.87 -20.74
N GLU A 113 -9.85 -16.22 -20.25
CA GLU A 113 -8.84 -16.95 -21.02
C GLU A 113 -9.03 -18.49 -21.01
N ARG A 114 -10.14 -19.00 -20.47
CA ARG A 114 -10.48 -20.44 -20.42
C ARG A 114 -11.51 -20.85 -21.47
#